data_AF-A0A0J5WEE7-F1
#
_entry.id   AF-A0A0J5WEE7-F1
#
_cell.length_a   1.000
_cell.length_b   1.000
_cell.length_c   1.000
_cell.angle_alpha   90.00
_cell.angle_beta   90.00
_cell.angle_gamma   90.00
#
_symmetry.space_group_name_H-M   'P 1'
#
loop_
_entity.id
_entity.type
_entity.pdbx_description
1 polymer ?
#
loop_
_entity_poly.entity_id
_entity_poly.type
_entity_poly.pdbx_seq_one_letter_code
_entity_poly.pdbx_strand_id
1 'polypeptide(L)'
;MNRYAAEPAPHDVALRAAIAAAADTLCFDDPPDSIARQHTLGRFVSALADRLALGFPQSAAALRALAASPATAANPVQSTQPQPERQQ
;
A
#
# COMPACT_ATOMS: atom_id res chain seq x y z
N MET A 1 30.82 -10.78 -19.53
CA MET A 1 29.38 -10.71 -19.23
C MET A 1 29.13 -9.45 -18.41
N ASN A 2 28.90 -8.30 -19.05
CA ASN A 2 28.76 -7.02 -18.35
C ASN A 2 27.35 -6.89 -17.77
N ARG A 3 27.21 -7.01 -16.45
CA ARG A 3 25.99 -6.63 -15.72
C ARG A 3 25.96 -5.11 -15.62
N TYR A 4 25.38 -4.44 -16.60
CA TYR A 4 24.91 -3.07 -16.38
C TYR A 4 23.77 -3.18 -15.36
N ALA A 5 24.06 -2.84 -14.11
CA ALA A 5 23.00 -2.56 -13.15
C ALA A 5 22.25 -1.36 -13.71
N ALA A 6 21.04 -1.59 -14.25
CA ALA A 6 20.18 -0.50 -14.68
C ALA A 6 19.98 0.42 -13.48
N GLU A 7 20.37 1.69 -13.62
CA GLU A 7 20.08 2.68 -12.59
C GLU A 7 18.57 2.68 -12.34
N PRO A 8 18.14 2.60 -11.06
CA PRO A 8 16.72 2.54 -10.75
C PRO A 8 16.05 3.79 -11.31
N ALA A 9 14.86 3.60 -11.90
CA ALA A 9 14.12 4.72 -12.45
C ALA A 9 13.87 5.76 -11.34
N PRO A 10 13.88 7.07 -11.65
CA PRO A 10 13.65 8.11 -10.65
C PRO A 10 12.37 7.92 -9.82
N HIS A 11 11.34 7.31 -10.43
CA HIS A 11 10.11 6.97 -9.71
C HIS A 11 10.33 5.89 -8.64
N ASP A 12 11.16 4.89 -8.91
CA ASP A 12 11.44 3.80 -7.95
C ASP A 12 12.22 4.34 -6.76
N VAL A 13 13.14 5.28 -7.01
CA VAL A 13 13.88 5.98 -5.95
C VAL A 13 12.92 6.79 -5.08
N ALA A 14 12.02 7.57 -5.68
CA ALA A 14 11.04 8.36 -4.95
C ALA A 14 10.05 7.49 -4.15
N LEU A 15 9.58 6.39 -4.74
CA LEU A 15 8.71 5.42 -4.05
C LEU A 15 9.43 4.76 -2.88
N ARG A 16 10.67 4.32 -3.07
CA ARG A 16 11.49 3.72 -2.01
C ARG A 16 11.74 4.71 -0.87
N ALA A 17 11.99 5.98 -1.19
CA ALA A 17 12.15 7.03 -0.19
C ALA A 17 10.87 7.27 0.62
N ALA A 18 9.70 7.28 -0.04
CA ALA A 18 8.41 7.40 0.64
C ALA A 18 8.14 6.22 1.59
N ILE A 19 8.47 4.99 1.16
CA ILE A 19 8.36 3.78 1.99
C ILE A 19 9.27 3.88 3.21
N ALA A 20 10.54 4.23 3.01
CA ALA A 20 11.50 4.37 4.10
C ALA A 20 11.06 5.44 5.11
N ALA A 21 10.62 6.60 4.64
CA ALA A 21 10.18 7.70 5.48
C ALA A 21 8.86 7.44 6.22
N ALA A 22 8.02 6.52 5.73
CA ALA A 22 6.84 6.03 6.43
C ALA A 22 7.18 4.94 7.46
N ALA A 23 8.18 4.10 7.19
CA ALA A 23 8.62 3.07 8.12
C ALA A 23 9.42 3.63 9.31
N ASP A 24 10.20 4.70 9.09
CA ASP A 24 11.04 5.35 10.09
C ASP A 24 10.26 5.89 11.31
N THR A 25 8.96 6.14 11.15
CA THR A 25 8.09 6.64 12.23
C THR A 25 7.51 5.53 13.11
N LEU A 26 7.81 4.25 12.82
CA LEU A 26 7.17 3.09 13.43
C LEU A 26 8.18 2.08 13.97
N CYS A 27 7.78 1.40 15.05
CA CYS A 27 8.55 0.30 15.63
C CYS A 27 7.98 -1.04 15.17
N PHE A 28 8.80 -1.85 14.52
CA PHE A 28 8.47 -3.19 14.02
C PHE A 28 9.17 -4.29 14.83
N ASP A 29 9.37 -4.08 16.13
CA ASP A 29 10.06 -5.02 17.02
C ASP A 29 9.20 -6.26 17.32
N ASP A 30 7.87 -6.13 17.21
CA ASP A 30 6.95 -7.24 17.47
C ASP A 30 7.07 -8.39 16.45
N PRO A 31 6.85 -9.66 16.87
CA PRO A 31 6.84 -10.82 15.99
C PRO A 31 5.89 -10.66 14.79
N PRO A 32 6.21 -11.25 13.62
CA PRO A 32 5.44 -11.06 12.39
C PRO A 32 3.95 -11.42 12.52
N ASP A 33 3.62 -12.47 13.28
CA ASP A 33 2.25 -12.96 13.48
C ASP A 33 1.50 -12.29 14.64
N SER A 34 2.11 -11.32 15.32
CA SER A 34 1.46 -10.66 16.46
C SER A 34 0.40 -9.64 16.02
N ILE A 35 -0.65 -9.50 16.83
CA ILE A 35 -1.67 -8.44 16.62
C ILE A 35 -1.03 -7.05 16.70
N ALA A 36 -0.02 -6.85 17.55
CA ALA A 36 0.72 -5.61 17.64
C ALA A 36 1.40 -5.27 16.30
N ARG A 37 2.02 -6.26 15.64
CA ARG A 37 2.61 -6.11 14.31
C ARG A 37 1.55 -5.79 13.25
N GLN A 38 0.39 -6.45 13.27
CA GLN A 38 -0.71 -6.15 12.37
C GLN A 38 -1.21 -4.71 12.53
N HIS A 39 -1.33 -4.23 13.78
CA HIS A 39 -1.71 -2.84 14.06
C HIS A 39 -0.64 -1.85 13.59
N THR A 40 0.64 -2.16 13.78
CA THR A 40 1.75 -1.35 13.23
C THR A 40 1.72 -1.30 11.70
N LEU A 41 1.42 -2.41 11.03
CA LEU A 41 1.24 -2.43 9.57
C LEU A 41 0.06 -1.56 9.11
N GLY A 42 -1.06 -1.56 9.84
CA GLY A 42 -2.17 -0.64 9.58
C GLY A 42 -1.73 0.82 9.64
N ARG A 43 -1.00 1.21 10.70
CA ARG A 43 -0.43 2.56 10.86
C ARG A 43 0.57 2.90 9.75
N PHE A 44 1.36 1.92 9.32
CA PHE A 44 2.31 2.09 8.21
C PHE A 44 1.60 2.45 6.90
N VAL A 45 0.50 1.77 6.57
CA VAL A 45 -0.26 2.08 5.34
C VAL A 45 -0.82 3.49 5.37
N SER A 46 -1.32 3.96 6.53
CA SER A 46 -1.76 5.36 6.70
C SER A 46 -0.61 6.35 6.49
N ALA A 47 0.52 6.14 7.19
CA ALA A 47 1.70 7.00 7.05
C ALA A 47 2.26 7.00 5.61
N LEU A 48 2.23 5.86 4.93
CA LEU A 48 2.65 5.73 3.54
C LEU A 48 1.73 6.52 2.60
N ALA A 49 0.41 6.48 2.80
CA ALA A 49 -0.51 7.28 1.99
C ALA A 49 -0.24 8.78 2.11
N ASP A 50 0.11 9.27 3.31
CA ASP A 50 0.50 10.67 3.52
C ASP A 50 1.82 11.02 2.85
N ARG A 51 2.83 10.14 2.91
CA ARG A 51 4.10 10.34 2.18
C ARG A 51 3.90 10.31 0.67
N LEU A 52 3.08 9.39 0.17
CA LEU A 52 2.78 9.31 -1.27
C LEU A 52 2.02 10.53 -1.77
N ALA A 53 1.20 11.19 -0.94
CA ALA A 53 0.47 12.38 -1.38
C ALA A 53 1.40 13.53 -1.85
N LEU A 54 2.68 13.52 -1.46
CA LEU A 54 3.67 14.53 -1.84
C LEU A 54 4.23 14.34 -3.25
N GLY A 55 4.18 13.13 -3.83
CA GLY A 55 4.80 12.83 -5.13
C GLY A 55 4.00 11.87 -6.02
N PHE A 56 3.02 11.18 -5.48
CA PHE A 56 2.17 10.17 -6.12
C PHE A 56 0.71 10.32 -5.64
N PRO A 57 0.03 11.44 -5.95
CA PRO A 57 -1.28 11.74 -5.38
C PRO A 57 -2.37 10.72 -5.77
N GLN A 58 -2.30 10.15 -6.98
CA GLN A 58 -3.22 9.09 -7.41
C GLN A 58 -3.03 7.80 -6.61
N SER A 59 -1.79 7.39 -6.35
CA SER A 59 -1.48 6.21 -5.53
C SER A 59 -1.91 6.42 -4.07
N ALA A 60 -1.70 7.63 -3.53
CA ALA A 60 -2.19 7.99 -2.21
C ALA A 60 -3.72 7.93 -2.11
N ALA A 61 -4.42 8.44 -3.12
CA ALA A 61 -5.89 8.39 -3.19
C ALA A 61 -6.40 6.93 -3.23
N ALA A 62 -5.75 6.05 -3.99
CA ALA A 62 -6.10 4.64 -4.03
C ALA A 62 -5.91 3.94 -2.68
N LEU A 63 -4.79 4.19 -1.98
CA LEU A 63 -4.59 3.65 -0.62
C LEU A 63 -5.61 4.19 0.38
N ARG A 64 -5.94 5.47 0.33
CA ARG A 64 -6.96 6.06 1.20
C ARG A 64 -8.36 5.51 0.93
N ALA A 65 -8.70 5.25 -0.33
CA ALA A 65 -9.97 4.61 -0.69
C ALA A 65 -10.08 3.21 -0.11
N LEU A 66 -8.98 2.45 -0.04
CA LEU A 66 -8.95 1.14 0.61
C LEU A 66 -9.12 1.25 2.13
N ALA A 67 -8.45 2.19 2.78
CA ALA A 67 -8.57 2.42 4.21
C ALA A 67 -9.97 2.91 4.62
N ALA A 68 -10.62 3.69 3.75
CA ALA A 68 -11.99 4.20 3.95
C ALA A 68 -13.06 3.21 3.47
N SER A 69 -12.68 2.06 2.88
CA SER A 69 -13.64 1.09 2.41
C SER A 69 -14.45 0.54 3.59
N PRO A 70 -15.78 0.45 3.48
CA PRO A 70 -16.58 -0.24 4.48
C PRO A 70 -16.11 -1.68 4.62
N ALA A 71 -16.38 -2.29 5.78
CA ALA A 71 -16.10 -3.71 6.00
C ALA A 71 -16.87 -4.55 4.97
N THR A 72 -16.16 -5.01 3.94
CA THR A 72 -16.68 -5.88 2.89
C THR A 72 -16.35 -7.32 3.24
N ALA A 73 -17.29 -8.25 3.01
CA ALA A 73 -17.03 -9.69 3.14
C ALA A 73 -16.03 -10.22 2.08
N ALA A 74 -15.72 -9.40 1.07
CA ALA A 74 -14.78 -9.66 0.00
C ALA A 74 -13.65 -8.61 -0.01
N ASN A 75 -12.62 -8.83 -0.81
CA ASN A 75 -11.53 -7.86 -0.95
C ASN A 75 -12.05 -6.57 -1.61
N PRO A 76 -11.88 -5.38 -0.99
CA PRO A 76 -12.41 -4.12 -1.54
C PRO A 76 -11.81 -3.72 -2.90
N VAL A 77 -10.66 -4.28 -3.30
CA VAL A 77 -10.14 -4.10 -4.67
C VAL A 77 -10.88 -4.93 -5.74
N GLN A 78 -11.71 -5.91 -5.35
CA GLN A 78 -12.51 -6.72 -6.27
C GLN A 78 -13.82 -6.02 -6.63
N SER A 79 -13.76 -4.75 -7.04
CA SER A 79 -14.91 -4.09 -7.67
C SER A 79 -14.83 -4.29 -9.17
N THR A 80 -15.01 -5.51 -9.66
CA THR A 80 -15.45 -5.86 -11.04
C THR A 80 -15.35 -7.37 -11.27
N GLN A 81 -16.39 -8.11 -10.93
CA GLN A 81 -16.86 -9.13 -11.86
C GLN A 81 -18.33 -8.81 -12.15
N PRO A 82 -18.72 -8.60 -13.42
CA PRO A 82 -20.13 -8.57 -13.77
C PRO A 82 -20.73 -9.90 -13.34
N GLN A 83 -21.70 -9.81 -12.43
CA GLN A 83 -22.57 -10.92 -12.07
C GLN A 83 -23.16 -11.46 -13.38
N PRO A 84 -22.85 -12.70 -13.81
CA PRO A 84 -23.48 -13.24 -15.01
C PRO A 84 -24.97 -13.29 -14.70
N GLU A 85 -25.74 -12.62 -15.55
CA GLU A 85 -27.19 -12.56 -15.50
C GLU A 85 -27.72 -13.99 -15.31
N ARG A 86 -28.32 -14.25 -14.14
CA ARG A 86 -29.15 -15.43 -13.93
C ARG A 86 -30.39 -15.25 -14.82
N GLN A 87 -30.27 -15.61 -16.09
CA GLN A 87 -31.41 -15.90 -16.94
C GLN A 87 -32.12 -17.13 -16.36
N GLN A 88 -33.34 -16.91 -15.85
CA GLN A 88 -34.41 -17.91 -15.83
C GLN A 88 -35.65 -17.25 -16.41
#